data_AF-A0A8T3P078-F1
#
_entry.id   AF-A0A8T3P078-F1
#
_cell.length_a   1.000
_cell.length_b   1.000
_cell.length_c   1.000
_cell.angle_alpha   90.00
_cell.angle_beta   90.00
_cell.angle_gamma   90.00
#
_symmetry.space_group_name_H-M   'P 1'
#
loop_
_entity.id
_entity.type
_entity.pdbx_description
1 polymer ?
#
loop_
_entity_poly.entity_id
_entity_poly.type
_entity_poly.pdbx_seq_one_letter_code
_entity_poly.pdbx_strand_id
1 'polypeptide(L)'
;MKVIREMPCRIASGFLFIAFACSTQAQLTDITQTPNPINAGIAKSLRQQVDAGQGDAFTPGSSIYLIKRDPARSVRRGRQLFQRTFTKNQGFGPRVNDDSIGDITVMRNLGAGLSNSCAACHGRPRGSAGFGGDVVTRPDSRDAPHLFGAGLVEMLGDEITHDLRSIRGQAVQRAKTSARSVTQRLQSKGIDYGQITVCPDGDVDTSQVQGVNPDLRVRPFFAHGASFALREFIVGAFKDEMGLESPDTILCRATDPANAVAVTSPSGMVFDPALDSMVRPPVCDRSEDGDFDLAVNEIDPAVVDHMEFYC
;
A
#
# COMPACT_ATOMS: atom_id res chain seq x y z
N MET A 1 -50.05 25.57 61.88
CA MET A 1 -49.85 24.27 62.56
C MET A 1 -50.39 23.15 61.67
N LYS A 2 -49.53 22.41 60.94
CA LYS A 2 -49.96 21.26 60.13
C LYS A 2 -48.81 20.28 59.88
N VAL A 3 -48.91 19.15 60.58
CA VAL A 3 -48.45 17.76 60.35
C VAL A 3 -47.42 17.47 59.23
N ILE A 4 -46.39 16.71 59.62
CA ILE A 4 -45.32 16.08 58.82
C ILE A 4 -45.85 14.90 57.96
N ARG A 5 -45.30 14.69 56.77
CA ARG A 5 -45.20 13.38 56.12
C ARG A 5 -43.91 13.26 55.30
N GLU A 6 -43.19 12.17 55.49
CA GLU A 6 -42.00 11.82 54.70
C GLU A 6 -42.35 11.09 53.40
N MET A 7 -41.43 11.11 52.42
CA MET A 7 -41.39 10.17 51.29
C MET A 7 -39.93 9.77 50.98
N PRO A 8 -39.69 8.58 50.39
CA PRO A 8 -38.50 7.80 50.72
C PRO A 8 -37.30 7.99 49.78
N CYS A 9 -36.14 7.59 50.30
CA CYS A 9 -34.87 7.39 49.60
C CYS A 9 -35.06 6.62 48.27
N ARG A 10 -34.53 7.18 47.18
CA ARG A 10 -34.28 6.45 45.94
C ARG A 10 -32.78 6.21 45.79
N ILE A 11 -32.38 4.94 45.85
CA ILE A 11 -31.01 4.52 45.54
C ILE A 11 -30.82 4.65 44.02
N ALA A 12 -30.14 5.70 43.58
CA ALA A 12 -29.65 5.81 42.22
C ALA A 12 -28.32 5.03 42.13
N SER A 13 -28.38 3.81 41.59
CA SER A 13 -27.18 3.02 41.30
C SER A 13 -26.42 3.66 40.12
N GLY A 14 -25.52 4.58 40.41
CA GLY A 14 -24.64 5.19 39.42
C GLY A 14 -23.66 4.16 38.88
N PHE A 15 -23.83 3.75 37.61
CA PHE A 15 -22.80 3.00 36.90
C PHE A 15 -21.57 3.90 36.72
N LEU A 16 -20.52 3.63 37.50
CA LEU A 16 -19.23 4.27 37.37
C LEU A 16 -18.56 3.78 36.07
N PHE A 17 -18.81 4.47 34.96
CA PHE A 17 -18.02 4.31 33.75
C PHE A 17 -16.58 4.76 34.04
N ILE A 18 -15.72 3.79 34.36
CA ILE A 18 -14.27 3.99 34.38
C ILE A 18 -13.84 4.17 32.93
N ALA A 19 -13.85 5.42 32.47
CA ALA A 19 -13.21 5.80 31.23
C ALA A 19 -11.71 5.57 31.38
N PHE A 20 -11.23 4.40 30.93
CA PHE A 20 -9.81 4.21 30.68
C PHE A 20 -9.39 5.21 29.62
N ALA A 21 -8.76 6.29 30.05
CA ALA A 21 -8.09 7.25 29.19
C ALA A 21 -6.88 6.55 28.55
N CYS A 22 -7.14 5.74 27.52
CA CYS A 22 -6.11 5.20 26.66
C CYS A 22 -5.47 6.41 25.96
N SER A 23 -4.27 6.78 26.41
CA SER A 23 -3.52 7.88 25.82
C SER A 23 -3.15 7.49 24.40
N THR A 24 -3.96 7.96 23.44
CA THR A 24 -3.73 7.78 22.02
C THR A 24 -2.45 8.50 21.62
N GLN A 25 -1.32 7.77 21.66
CA GLN A 25 -0.05 8.32 21.22
C GLN A 25 -0.12 8.56 19.71
N ALA A 26 -0.23 9.84 19.38
CA ALA A 26 -0.01 10.38 18.06
C ALA A 26 1.36 9.94 17.50
N GLN A 27 1.45 9.89 16.17
CA GLN A 27 2.63 9.57 15.34
C GLN A 27 3.96 9.45 16.11
N LEU A 28 4.44 8.21 16.25
CA LEU A 28 5.70 7.91 16.92
C LEU A 28 6.89 8.43 16.11
N THR A 29 7.67 9.37 16.65
CA THR A 29 8.96 9.76 16.08
C THR A 29 10.04 8.74 16.44
N ASP A 30 11.11 8.63 15.65
CA ASP A 30 12.28 7.81 16.02
C ASP A 30 13.06 8.53 17.13
N ILE A 31 13.03 8.00 18.36
CA ILE A 31 13.68 8.64 19.51
C ILE A 31 15.21 8.47 19.49
N THR A 32 15.74 7.62 18.62
CA THR A 32 17.18 7.53 18.33
C THR A 32 17.67 8.66 17.42
N GLN A 33 16.75 9.35 16.72
CA GLN A 33 17.02 10.56 15.93
C GLN A 33 16.47 11.83 16.59
N THR A 34 15.32 11.72 17.27
CA THR A 34 14.52 12.83 17.82
C THR A 34 14.14 12.53 19.28
N PRO A 35 15.12 12.51 20.21
CA PRO A 35 14.86 12.21 21.60
C PRO A 35 13.95 13.25 22.25
N ASN A 36 13.16 12.83 23.23
CA ASN A 36 12.26 13.69 23.99
C ASN A 36 12.27 13.31 25.49
N PRO A 37 11.95 14.24 26.41
CA PRO A 37 12.13 14.02 27.86
C PRO A 37 11.33 12.86 28.47
N ILE A 38 10.24 12.43 27.81
CA ILE A 38 9.39 11.31 28.26
C ILE A 38 9.73 9.99 27.57
N ASN A 39 10.76 9.97 26.71
CA ASN A 39 11.22 8.80 25.94
C ASN A 39 10.10 8.10 25.13
N ALA A 40 9.13 8.87 24.63
CA ALA A 40 7.98 8.35 23.88
C ALA A 40 8.25 8.34 22.37
N GLY A 41 8.08 7.19 21.71
CA GLY A 41 8.25 7.05 20.26
C GLY A 41 8.75 5.67 19.85
N ILE A 42 9.41 5.61 18.69
CA ILE A 42 10.02 4.39 18.15
C ILE A 42 11.41 4.23 18.76
N ALA A 43 11.59 3.24 19.64
CA ALA A 43 12.86 2.96 20.31
C ALA A 43 13.92 2.25 19.42
N LYS A 44 13.62 1.97 18.15
CA LYS A 44 14.52 1.35 17.18
C LYS A 44 14.83 2.30 16.04
N SER A 45 16.12 2.50 15.75
CA SER A 45 16.58 3.22 14.57
C SER A 45 16.15 2.52 13.27
N LEU A 46 16.21 3.20 12.12
CA LEU A 46 15.89 2.58 10.82
C LEU A 46 16.70 1.29 10.61
N ARG A 47 18.01 1.34 10.87
CA ARG A 47 18.91 0.18 10.76
C ARG A 47 18.49 -0.99 11.66
N GLN A 48 17.98 -0.73 12.87
CA GLN A 48 17.45 -1.77 13.78
C GLN A 48 16.04 -2.27 13.39
N GLN A 49 15.32 -1.52 12.56
CA GLN A 49 14.07 -1.92 11.94
C GLN A 49 14.28 -2.64 10.60
N VAL A 50 15.42 -2.47 9.93
CA VAL A 50 15.85 -3.29 8.78
C VAL A 50 16.49 -4.60 9.27
N ASP A 51 17.40 -4.53 10.24
CA ASP A 51 18.04 -5.67 10.91
C ASP A 51 18.80 -6.56 9.89
N ALA A 52 18.37 -7.79 9.61
CA ALA A 52 18.99 -8.66 8.61
C ALA A 52 18.57 -8.35 7.15
N GLY A 53 17.87 -7.24 6.92
CA GLY A 53 17.34 -6.88 5.61
C GLY A 53 16.21 -7.82 5.18
N GLN A 54 15.99 -7.93 3.86
CA GLN A 54 14.91 -8.74 3.33
C GLN A 54 15.10 -10.25 3.60
N GLY A 55 16.33 -10.73 3.39
CA GLY A 55 16.75 -12.11 3.65
C GLY A 55 15.83 -13.16 3.02
N ASP A 56 15.62 -14.26 3.74
CA ASP A 56 14.69 -15.32 3.35
C ASP A 56 13.91 -15.86 4.57
N ALA A 57 13.17 -16.95 4.38
CA ALA A 57 12.40 -17.60 5.45
C ALA A 57 13.25 -18.33 6.51
N PHE A 58 14.58 -18.38 6.38
CA PHE A 58 15.49 -19.07 7.31
C PHE A 58 16.45 -18.11 8.02
N THR A 59 16.75 -16.97 7.41
CA THR A 59 17.58 -15.88 7.94
C THR A 59 16.94 -15.20 9.16
N PRO A 60 17.41 -15.39 10.40
CA PRO A 60 16.78 -14.81 11.58
C PRO A 60 16.79 -13.28 11.55
N GLY A 61 15.65 -12.66 11.87
CA GLY A 61 15.51 -11.20 11.94
C GLY A 61 15.19 -10.49 10.61
N SER A 62 15.21 -11.23 9.49
CA SER A 62 14.83 -10.70 8.17
C SER A 62 13.33 -10.37 8.09
N SER A 63 12.92 -9.54 7.13
CA SER A 63 11.49 -9.26 6.92
C SER A 63 10.70 -10.54 6.59
N ILE A 64 11.21 -11.37 5.69
CA ILE A 64 10.56 -12.62 5.24
C ILE A 64 10.47 -13.64 6.38
N TYR A 65 11.51 -13.76 7.20
CA TYR A 65 11.47 -14.59 8.42
C TYR A 65 10.39 -14.10 9.37
N LEU A 66 10.33 -12.79 9.62
CA LEU A 66 9.40 -12.21 10.60
C LEU A 66 7.96 -12.29 10.12
N ILE A 67 7.66 -11.99 8.87
CA ILE A 67 6.32 -12.14 8.29
C ILE A 67 5.83 -13.58 8.44
N LYS A 68 6.69 -14.58 8.18
CA LYS A 68 6.32 -16.00 8.22
C LYS A 68 6.31 -16.63 9.62
N ARG A 69 7.02 -16.07 10.62
CA ARG A 69 7.17 -16.68 11.96
C ARG A 69 6.72 -15.83 13.15
N ASP A 70 6.72 -14.52 13.03
CA ASP A 70 6.25 -13.56 14.04
C ASP A 70 5.51 -12.39 13.34
N PRO A 71 4.36 -12.67 12.68
CA PRO A 71 3.64 -11.67 11.91
C PRO A 71 3.19 -10.49 12.78
N ALA A 72 2.90 -10.71 14.06
CA ALA A 72 2.58 -9.65 15.01
C ALA A 72 3.76 -8.67 15.20
N ARG A 73 5.00 -9.15 15.26
CA ARG A 73 6.20 -8.29 15.23
C ARG A 73 6.37 -7.59 13.88
N SER A 74 6.06 -8.24 12.75
CA SER A 74 6.08 -7.60 11.43
C SER A 74 5.10 -6.42 11.37
N VAL A 75 3.83 -6.64 11.73
CA VAL A 75 2.79 -5.59 11.83
C VAL A 75 3.22 -4.44 12.75
N ARG A 76 3.83 -4.75 13.92
CA ARG A 76 4.38 -3.71 14.80
C ARG A 76 5.52 -2.91 14.14
N ARG A 77 6.36 -3.55 13.33
CA ARG A 77 7.49 -2.91 12.62
C ARG A 77 6.96 -2.04 11.47
N GLY A 78 6.03 -2.55 10.66
CA GLY A 78 5.31 -1.78 9.65
C GLY A 78 4.63 -0.54 10.22
N ARG A 79 3.90 -0.68 11.34
CA ARG A 79 3.30 0.45 12.08
C ARG A 79 4.32 1.52 12.49
N GLN A 80 5.53 1.10 12.87
CA GLN A 80 6.61 2.01 13.27
C GLN A 80 7.22 2.70 12.04
N LEU A 81 7.55 1.96 10.98
CA LEU A 81 8.06 2.49 9.71
C LEU A 81 7.07 3.48 9.07
N PHE A 82 5.78 3.16 9.06
CA PHE A 82 4.70 4.02 8.56
C PHE A 82 4.60 5.37 9.28
N GLN A 83 4.92 5.42 10.58
CA GLN A 83 4.87 6.64 11.40
C GLN A 83 6.20 7.40 11.43
N ARG A 84 7.28 6.75 11.02
CA ARG A 84 8.64 7.29 11.01
C ARG A 84 8.72 8.54 10.14
N THR A 85 9.45 9.54 10.61
CA THR A 85 9.96 10.64 9.80
C THR A 85 11.30 10.23 9.16
N PHE A 86 11.40 10.32 7.84
CA PHE A 86 12.64 10.18 7.08
C PHE A 86 13.37 11.54 7.01
N THR A 87 14.71 11.51 6.98
CA THR A 87 15.54 12.73 6.99
C THR A 87 16.24 12.94 5.65
N LYS A 88 16.68 14.17 5.35
CA LYS A 88 17.43 14.49 4.12
C LYS A 88 18.65 13.59 3.92
N ASN A 89 19.38 13.29 5.01
CA ASN A 89 20.53 12.37 5.01
C ASN A 89 20.15 10.89 4.78
N GLN A 90 18.86 10.58 4.66
CA GLN A 90 18.32 9.26 4.30
C GLN A 90 17.60 9.31 2.94
N GLY A 91 17.81 10.37 2.17
CA GLY A 91 17.21 10.58 0.86
C GLY A 91 16.12 11.64 0.80
N PHE A 92 15.29 11.76 1.83
CA PHE A 92 14.04 12.55 1.76
C PHE A 92 14.19 14.01 1.22
N GLY A 93 13.44 14.34 0.15
CA GLY A 93 13.27 15.70 -0.35
C GLY A 93 12.78 15.77 -1.82
N PRO A 94 12.44 16.95 -2.35
CA PRO A 94 12.30 17.13 -3.80
C PRO A 94 13.67 16.98 -4.46
N ARG A 95 13.82 16.00 -5.36
CA ARG A 95 15.12 15.63 -5.96
C ARG A 95 15.10 15.42 -7.47
N VAL A 96 14.09 15.94 -8.15
CA VAL A 96 13.96 15.81 -9.61
C VAL A 96 14.97 16.69 -10.37
N ASN A 97 15.20 17.89 -9.84
CA ASN A 97 16.21 18.86 -10.24
C ASN A 97 16.25 20.00 -9.19
N ASP A 98 17.36 20.71 -9.12
CA ASP A 98 17.61 21.78 -8.13
C ASP A 98 16.56 22.91 -8.17
N ASP A 99 15.97 23.17 -9.34
CA ASP A 99 15.01 24.27 -9.56
C ASP A 99 13.53 23.84 -9.35
N SER A 100 13.24 22.54 -9.20
CA SER A 100 11.89 21.96 -9.23
C SER A 100 11.05 22.37 -10.47
N ILE A 101 11.70 22.50 -11.63
CA ILE A 101 11.07 22.87 -12.91
C ILE A 101 10.75 21.62 -13.73
N GLY A 102 9.56 21.58 -14.32
CA GLY A 102 9.18 20.57 -15.31
C GLY A 102 7.66 20.44 -15.48
N ASP A 103 7.25 19.52 -16.34
CA ASP A 103 5.85 19.13 -16.48
C ASP A 103 5.51 18.00 -15.50
N ILE A 104 4.86 18.38 -14.41
CA ILE A 104 4.25 17.51 -13.38
C ILE A 104 3.31 16.42 -13.93
N THR A 105 2.67 16.63 -15.08
CA THR A 105 1.79 15.61 -15.68
C THR A 105 2.59 14.44 -16.25
N VAL A 106 3.91 14.65 -16.43
CA VAL A 106 4.91 13.66 -16.82
C VAL A 106 5.79 13.26 -15.62
N MET A 107 6.17 14.21 -14.76
CA MET A 107 7.13 14.05 -13.66
C MET A 107 6.47 14.32 -12.29
N ARG A 108 5.73 13.34 -11.77
CA ARG A 108 4.95 13.46 -10.51
C ARG A 108 5.82 13.86 -9.30
N ASN A 109 7.04 13.34 -9.24
CA ASN A 109 8.01 13.62 -8.19
C ASN A 109 8.43 15.10 -8.05
N LEU A 110 8.03 16.01 -8.94
CA LEU A 110 8.24 17.45 -8.77
C LEU A 110 7.51 18.03 -7.53
N GLY A 111 6.48 17.34 -7.02
CA GLY A 111 5.82 17.65 -5.76
C GLY A 111 6.40 16.96 -4.52
N ALA A 112 7.40 16.09 -4.69
CA ALA A 112 7.91 15.23 -3.63
C ALA A 112 8.56 16.01 -2.48
N GLY A 113 8.66 15.36 -1.32
CA GLY A 113 9.44 15.90 -0.20
C GLY A 113 8.71 16.95 0.66
N LEU A 114 7.39 17.11 0.50
CA LEU A 114 6.57 17.86 1.46
C LEU A 114 6.15 17.01 2.68
N SER A 115 6.05 15.69 2.53
CA SER A 115 5.60 14.76 3.57
C SER A 115 6.68 13.73 3.90
N ASN A 116 7.35 13.87 5.05
CA ASN A 116 8.44 12.99 5.45
C ASN A 116 8.00 11.67 6.11
N SER A 117 6.72 11.31 6.05
CA SER A 117 6.16 10.14 6.70
C SER A 117 4.80 9.77 6.10
N CYS A 118 4.54 8.48 5.89
CA CYS A 118 3.24 8.01 5.40
C CYS A 118 2.09 8.48 6.32
N ALA A 119 2.31 8.42 7.64
CA ALA A 119 1.35 8.88 8.66
C ALA A 119 1.13 10.41 8.69
N ALA A 120 1.99 11.21 8.05
CA ALA A 120 1.76 12.65 7.97
C ALA A 120 0.62 13.00 7.00
N CYS A 121 0.33 12.13 6.02
CA CYS A 121 -0.86 12.22 5.16
C CYS A 121 -1.96 11.22 5.58
N HIS A 122 -1.67 9.92 5.56
CA HIS A 122 -2.63 8.83 5.79
C HIS A 122 -2.91 8.53 7.28
N GLY A 123 -2.69 9.51 8.16
CA GLY A 123 -2.80 9.33 9.61
C GLY A 123 -3.47 10.49 10.33
N ARG A 124 -4.16 11.39 9.63
CA ARG A 124 -4.81 12.58 10.22
C ARG A 124 -6.30 12.36 10.60
N PRO A 125 -6.83 12.98 11.66
CA PRO A 125 -6.09 13.43 12.84
C PRO A 125 -5.27 12.28 13.44
N ARG A 126 -4.10 12.62 14.01
CA ARG A 126 -3.10 11.64 14.47
C ARG A 126 -3.68 10.62 15.44
N GLY A 127 -3.63 9.34 15.06
CA GLY A 127 -4.18 8.22 15.83
C GLY A 127 -5.59 7.77 15.43
N SER A 128 -6.16 8.35 14.37
CA SER A 128 -7.41 7.90 13.73
C SER A 128 -7.14 7.10 12.44
N ALA A 129 -8.20 6.80 11.67
CA ALA A 129 -8.11 6.08 10.40
C ALA A 129 -7.32 6.79 9.29
N GLY A 130 -7.17 8.11 9.35
CA GLY A 130 -6.46 8.86 8.31
C GLY A 130 -7.41 9.45 7.26
N PHE A 131 -7.77 10.72 7.45
CA PHE A 131 -8.43 11.58 6.48
C PHE A 131 -7.75 12.96 6.56
N GLY A 132 -7.40 13.57 5.42
CA GLY A 132 -6.93 14.97 5.39
C GLY A 132 -5.40 15.18 5.47
N GLY A 133 -4.62 14.28 4.87
CA GLY A 133 -3.41 14.70 4.16
C GLY A 133 -3.77 15.09 2.73
N ASP A 134 -3.05 16.02 2.11
CA ASP A 134 -3.25 16.33 0.69
C ASP A 134 -2.14 15.66 -0.13
N VAL A 135 -2.52 14.94 -1.19
CA VAL A 135 -1.59 14.28 -2.12
C VAL A 135 -1.11 15.32 -3.13
N VAL A 136 0.20 15.38 -3.39
CA VAL A 136 0.81 16.58 -3.98
C VAL A 136 0.71 16.61 -5.51
N THR A 137 -0.53 16.76 -5.99
CA THR A 137 -0.93 17.34 -7.30
C THR A 137 -0.64 16.45 -8.54
N ARG A 138 -1.09 16.65 -9.80
CA ARG A 138 -1.88 17.70 -10.52
C ARG A 138 -2.94 17.07 -11.46
N PRO A 139 -3.86 17.86 -12.09
CA PRO A 139 -4.00 19.31 -11.96
C PRO A 139 -4.48 19.72 -10.58
N ASP A 140 -5.41 18.93 -10.00
CA ASP A 140 -5.97 19.16 -8.68
C ASP A 140 -5.37 18.19 -7.66
N SER A 141 -5.10 18.68 -6.45
CA SER A 141 -4.74 17.85 -5.32
C SER A 141 -5.97 17.13 -4.74
N ARG A 142 -5.75 16.15 -3.85
CA ARG A 142 -6.80 15.26 -3.34
C ARG A 142 -6.50 14.83 -1.92
N ASP A 143 -7.55 14.77 -1.09
CA ASP A 143 -7.48 14.15 0.22
C ASP A 143 -6.97 12.70 0.11
N ALA A 144 -5.88 12.42 0.82
CA ALA A 144 -5.33 11.11 1.03
C ALA A 144 -6.37 10.23 1.78
N PRO A 145 -6.76 9.07 1.22
CA PRO A 145 -7.73 8.19 1.85
C PRO A 145 -7.13 7.49 3.09
N HIS A 146 -8.01 6.95 3.92
CA HIS A 146 -7.59 6.03 4.98
C HIS A 146 -6.99 4.76 4.39
N LEU A 147 -5.98 4.21 5.06
CA LEU A 147 -5.40 2.92 4.69
C LEU A 147 -5.90 1.76 5.55
N PHE A 148 -6.81 1.99 6.50
CA PHE A 148 -7.44 0.88 7.22
C PHE A 148 -8.20 -0.04 6.28
N GLY A 149 -7.80 -1.31 6.26
CA GLY A 149 -8.37 -2.34 5.40
C GLY A 149 -7.89 -2.28 3.96
N ALA A 150 -6.82 -1.53 3.64
CA ALA A 150 -6.31 -1.45 2.28
C ALA A 150 -5.83 -2.83 1.78
N GLY A 151 -5.20 -3.65 2.64
CA GLY A 151 -4.88 -5.05 2.31
C GLY A 151 -6.11 -5.95 2.10
N LEU A 152 -7.25 -5.66 2.76
CA LEU A 152 -8.51 -6.38 2.48
C LEU A 152 -9.10 -5.98 1.11
N VAL A 153 -8.97 -4.71 0.73
CA VAL A 153 -9.39 -4.20 -0.58
C VAL A 153 -8.51 -4.75 -1.70
N GLU A 154 -7.19 -4.87 -1.47
CA GLU A 154 -6.26 -5.56 -2.36
C GLU A 154 -6.68 -7.02 -2.58
N MET A 155 -6.84 -7.81 -1.51
CA MET A 155 -7.21 -9.22 -1.61
C MET A 155 -8.56 -9.43 -2.29
N LEU A 156 -9.55 -8.55 -2.04
CA LEU A 156 -10.84 -8.61 -2.73
C LEU A 156 -10.72 -8.27 -4.22
N GLY A 157 -9.86 -7.30 -4.59
CA GLY A 157 -9.56 -6.97 -5.98
C GLY A 157 -8.85 -8.11 -6.73
N ASP A 158 -7.91 -8.80 -6.07
CA ASP A 158 -7.23 -9.97 -6.62
C ASP A 158 -8.19 -11.17 -6.77
N GLU A 159 -9.05 -11.42 -5.77
CA GLU A 159 -10.07 -12.47 -5.84
C GLU A 159 -11.08 -12.25 -6.98
N ILE A 160 -11.57 -11.00 -7.14
CA ILE A 160 -12.43 -10.63 -8.28
C ILE A 160 -11.67 -10.79 -9.60
N THR A 161 -10.42 -10.35 -9.67
CA THR A 161 -9.57 -10.52 -10.87
C THR A 161 -9.45 -11.99 -11.24
N HIS A 162 -9.24 -12.88 -10.25
CA HIS A 162 -9.17 -14.32 -10.46
C HIS A 162 -10.47 -14.87 -11.03
N ASP A 163 -11.62 -14.52 -10.45
CA ASP A 163 -12.95 -14.93 -10.95
C ASP A 163 -13.16 -14.46 -12.41
N LEU A 164 -12.89 -13.20 -12.71
CA LEU A 164 -13.06 -12.63 -14.06
C LEU A 164 -12.15 -13.31 -15.10
N ARG A 165 -10.88 -13.55 -14.76
CA ARG A 165 -9.93 -14.27 -15.63
C ARG A 165 -10.29 -15.76 -15.78
N SER A 166 -10.84 -16.39 -14.74
CA SER A 166 -11.38 -17.76 -14.80
C SER A 166 -12.58 -17.83 -15.75
N ILE A 167 -13.54 -16.89 -15.65
CA ILE A 167 -14.68 -16.79 -16.57
C ILE A 167 -14.20 -16.63 -18.02
N ARG A 168 -13.20 -15.79 -18.29
CA ARG A 168 -12.56 -15.64 -19.60
C ARG A 168 -11.95 -16.95 -20.10
N GLY A 169 -11.15 -17.62 -19.28
CA GLY A 169 -10.52 -18.91 -19.64
C GLY A 169 -11.55 -20.00 -19.97
N GLN A 170 -12.63 -20.08 -19.20
CA GLN A 170 -13.72 -21.02 -19.46
C GLN A 170 -14.50 -20.69 -20.74
N ALA A 171 -14.73 -19.40 -21.04
CA ALA A 171 -15.38 -18.96 -22.27
C ALA A 171 -14.53 -19.30 -23.51
N VAL A 172 -13.21 -19.07 -23.44
CA VAL A 172 -12.23 -19.50 -24.47
C VAL A 172 -12.29 -21.01 -24.69
N GLN A 173 -12.30 -21.81 -23.62
CA GLN A 173 -12.38 -23.26 -23.76
C GLN A 173 -13.70 -23.70 -24.40
N ARG A 174 -14.84 -23.11 -24.01
CA ARG A 174 -16.16 -23.40 -24.59
C ARG A 174 -16.24 -23.01 -26.07
N ALA A 175 -15.70 -21.85 -26.46
CA ALA A 175 -15.71 -21.40 -27.85
C ALA A 175 -14.90 -22.34 -28.76
N LYS A 176 -13.70 -22.73 -28.31
CA LYS A 176 -12.84 -23.71 -29.00
C LYS A 176 -13.50 -25.08 -29.12
N THR A 177 -14.08 -25.63 -28.05
CA THR A 177 -14.67 -26.98 -28.09
C THR A 177 -15.99 -27.05 -28.85
N SER A 178 -16.77 -25.95 -28.90
CA SER A 178 -18.05 -25.91 -29.63
C SER A 178 -17.92 -25.44 -31.08
N ALA A 179 -16.74 -24.94 -31.47
CA ALA A 179 -16.49 -24.27 -32.75
C ALA A 179 -17.49 -23.12 -33.05
N ARG A 180 -17.96 -22.44 -32.00
CA ARG A 180 -18.93 -21.33 -32.07
C ARG A 180 -18.54 -20.22 -31.11
N SER A 181 -18.90 -18.98 -31.44
CA SER A 181 -18.67 -17.85 -30.53
C SER A 181 -19.50 -18.00 -29.25
N VAL A 182 -18.91 -17.65 -28.11
CA VAL A 182 -19.51 -17.74 -26.78
C VAL A 182 -19.50 -16.38 -26.13
N THR A 183 -20.68 -15.79 -25.93
CA THR A 183 -20.85 -14.60 -25.07
C THR A 183 -21.04 -15.04 -23.63
N GLN A 184 -20.29 -14.43 -22.72
CA GLN A 184 -20.27 -14.77 -21.30
C GLN A 184 -20.29 -13.51 -20.44
N ARG A 185 -21.24 -13.44 -19.49
CA ARG A 185 -21.27 -12.36 -18.49
C ARG A 185 -20.11 -12.51 -17.51
N LEU A 186 -19.53 -11.36 -17.16
CA LEU A 186 -18.46 -11.19 -16.19
C LEU A 186 -19.06 -10.77 -14.85
N GLN A 187 -19.16 -11.70 -13.89
CA GLN A 187 -19.74 -11.41 -12.58
C GLN A 187 -18.89 -12.05 -11.47
N SER A 188 -18.62 -11.27 -10.42
CA SER A 188 -17.97 -11.75 -9.20
C SER A 188 -18.47 -10.94 -8.01
N LYS A 189 -18.57 -11.56 -6.83
CA LYS A 189 -19.05 -10.95 -5.56
C LYS A 189 -20.39 -10.19 -5.66
N GLY A 190 -21.24 -10.56 -6.61
CA GLY A 190 -22.52 -9.88 -6.89
C GLY A 190 -22.42 -8.60 -7.73
N ILE A 191 -21.21 -8.24 -8.17
CA ILE A 191 -20.93 -7.09 -9.05
C ILE A 191 -20.94 -7.58 -10.50
N ASP A 192 -21.51 -6.76 -11.40
CA ASP A 192 -21.54 -6.99 -12.84
C ASP A 192 -20.46 -6.15 -13.53
N TYR A 193 -19.57 -6.81 -14.26
CA TYR A 193 -18.50 -6.22 -15.06
C TYR A 193 -18.81 -6.30 -16.56
N GLY A 194 -20.09 -6.51 -16.91
CA GLY A 194 -20.57 -6.60 -18.28
C GLY A 194 -20.38 -7.99 -18.87
N GLN A 195 -19.86 -8.06 -20.10
CA GLN A 195 -19.67 -9.33 -20.81
C GLN A 195 -18.51 -9.31 -21.79
N ILE A 196 -18.05 -10.51 -22.13
CA ILE A 196 -17.10 -10.76 -23.23
C ILE A 196 -17.77 -11.64 -24.28
N THR A 197 -17.34 -11.52 -25.54
CA THR A 197 -17.67 -12.49 -26.60
C THR A 197 -16.38 -13.12 -27.10
N VAL A 198 -16.28 -14.44 -27.03
CA VAL A 198 -15.09 -15.18 -27.43
C VAL A 198 -15.35 -15.96 -28.71
N CYS A 199 -14.50 -15.78 -29.71
CA CYS A 199 -14.59 -16.44 -31.02
C CYS A 199 -13.89 -17.82 -31.02
N PRO A 200 -14.20 -18.72 -31.97
CA PRO A 200 -13.64 -20.07 -32.02
C PRO A 200 -12.12 -20.14 -32.23
N ASP A 201 -11.56 -19.13 -32.90
CA ASP A 201 -10.12 -18.91 -33.09
C ASP A 201 -9.39 -18.51 -31.79
N GLY A 202 -10.14 -18.04 -30.79
CA GLY A 202 -9.63 -17.58 -29.50
C GLY A 202 -9.58 -16.06 -29.34
N ASP A 203 -10.06 -15.29 -30.33
CA ASP A 203 -10.21 -13.84 -30.17
C ASP A 203 -11.26 -13.51 -29.08
N VAL A 204 -11.07 -12.41 -28.34
CA VAL A 204 -11.88 -12.02 -27.18
C VAL A 204 -12.31 -10.57 -27.34
N ASP A 205 -13.55 -10.36 -27.76
CA ASP A 205 -14.20 -9.05 -27.73
C ASP A 205 -14.50 -8.64 -26.29
N THR A 206 -13.80 -7.61 -25.83
CA THR A 206 -13.97 -6.97 -24.52
C THR A 206 -14.71 -5.63 -24.60
N SER A 207 -15.32 -5.27 -25.74
CA SER A 207 -16.00 -3.98 -25.92
C SER A 207 -17.20 -3.76 -24.99
N GLN A 208 -17.71 -4.83 -24.38
CA GLN A 208 -18.82 -4.81 -23.42
C GLN A 208 -18.36 -5.05 -21.96
N VAL A 209 -17.05 -4.97 -21.69
CA VAL A 209 -16.49 -4.98 -20.32
C VAL A 209 -16.72 -3.62 -19.68
N GLN A 210 -17.07 -3.61 -18.39
CA GLN A 210 -17.41 -2.41 -17.62
C GLN A 210 -16.68 -2.39 -16.28
N GLY A 211 -16.29 -1.21 -15.80
CA GLY A 211 -15.67 -1.01 -14.47
C GLY A 211 -14.22 -1.50 -14.31
N VAL A 212 -13.69 -2.26 -15.27
CA VAL A 212 -12.28 -2.71 -15.34
C VAL A 212 -11.75 -2.60 -16.78
N ASN A 213 -10.42 -2.65 -16.92
CA ASN A 213 -9.76 -2.69 -18.22
C ASN A 213 -9.95 -4.06 -18.92
N PRO A 214 -9.69 -4.17 -20.24
CA PRO A 214 -9.72 -5.44 -20.99
C PRO A 214 -8.88 -6.59 -20.43
N ASP A 215 -7.83 -6.29 -19.65
CA ASP A 215 -7.00 -7.28 -18.95
C ASP A 215 -7.73 -8.01 -17.80
N LEU A 216 -8.91 -7.50 -17.40
CA LEU A 216 -9.76 -7.93 -16.31
C LEU A 216 -9.14 -7.80 -14.91
N ARG A 217 -8.11 -6.95 -14.76
CA ARG A 217 -7.46 -6.65 -13.47
C ARG A 217 -8.19 -5.53 -12.75
N VAL A 218 -8.71 -5.83 -11.56
CA VAL A 218 -9.22 -4.81 -10.63
C VAL A 218 -8.04 -4.02 -10.05
N ARG A 219 -8.15 -2.69 -10.09
CA ARG A 219 -7.12 -1.75 -9.63
C ARG A 219 -7.72 -0.79 -8.60
N PRO A 220 -7.71 -1.15 -7.30
CA PRO A 220 -8.36 -0.33 -6.28
C PRO A 220 -7.51 0.86 -5.83
N PHE A 221 -6.24 0.96 -6.24
CA PHE A 221 -5.33 2.00 -5.81
C PHE A 221 -5.16 3.10 -6.86
N PHE A 222 -4.98 4.32 -6.35
CA PHE A 222 -5.10 5.61 -7.06
C PHE A 222 -6.54 5.89 -7.55
N ALA A 223 -6.97 7.16 -7.51
CA ALA A 223 -8.34 7.56 -7.87
C ALA A 223 -8.73 7.30 -9.33
N HIS A 224 -7.74 7.04 -10.20
CA HIS A 224 -7.91 6.68 -11.61
C HIS A 224 -7.62 5.19 -11.88
N GLY A 225 -7.44 4.37 -10.83
CA GLY A 225 -7.21 2.93 -10.94
C GLY A 225 -5.91 2.54 -11.63
N ALA A 226 -4.78 3.13 -11.22
CA ALA A 226 -3.47 2.82 -11.82
C ALA A 226 -2.87 1.50 -11.31
N SER A 227 -3.03 1.19 -10.02
CA SER A 227 -2.33 0.06 -9.39
C SER A 227 -3.29 -0.95 -8.77
N PHE A 228 -2.86 -2.21 -8.81
CA PHE A 228 -3.54 -3.33 -8.17
C PHE A 228 -2.91 -3.76 -6.84
N ALA A 229 -1.75 -3.20 -6.45
CA ALA A 229 -0.98 -3.69 -5.32
C ALA A 229 -0.46 -2.57 -4.40
N LEU A 230 -0.56 -2.80 -3.09
CA LEU A 230 0.03 -1.99 -2.03
C LEU A 230 1.55 -1.87 -2.20
N ARG A 231 2.24 -2.92 -2.65
CA ARG A 231 3.69 -2.87 -2.86
C ARG A 231 4.10 -1.84 -3.91
N GLU A 232 3.41 -1.84 -5.05
CA GLU A 232 3.61 -0.87 -6.13
C GLU A 232 3.23 0.54 -5.66
N PHE A 233 2.11 0.69 -4.94
CA PHE A 233 1.74 1.96 -4.31
C PHE A 233 2.82 2.46 -3.33
N ILE A 234 3.37 1.60 -2.47
CA ILE A 234 4.38 1.97 -1.46
C ILE A 234 5.68 2.41 -2.12
N VAL A 235 6.19 1.64 -3.09
CA VAL A 235 7.43 1.98 -3.82
C VAL A 235 7.25 3.25 -4.65
N GLY A 236 6.09 3.38 -5.33
CA GLY A 236 5.73 4.59 -6.05
C GLY A 236 5.60 5.82 -5.15
N ALA A 237 4.95 5.70 -3.99
CA ALA A 237 4.77 6.80 -3.04
C ALA A 237 6.09 7.21 -2.36
N PHE A 238 6.99 6.27 -2.08
CA PHE A 238 8.35 6.62 -1.66
C PHE A 238 9.01 7.55 -2.70
N LYS A 239 8.99 7.18 -3.99
CA LYS A 239 9.60 7.99 -5.06
C LYS A 239 8.85 9.31 -5.30
N ASP A 240 7.58 9.23 -5.64
CA ASP A 240 6.80 10.35 -6.18
C ASP A 240 6.30 11.35 -5.12
N GLU A 241 6.09 10.92 -3.86
CA GLU A 241 5.59 11.81 -2.79
C GLU A 241 6.70 12.18 -1.78
N MET A 242 7.70 11.31 -1.58
CA MET A 242 8.72 11.50 -0.54
C MET A 242 10.14 11.77 -1.10
N GLY A 243 10.38 11.47 -2.38
CA GLY A 243 11.72 11.54 -2.97
C GLY A 243 12.66 10.53 -2.32
N LEU A 244 12.23 9.28 -2.29
CA LEU A 244 12.91 8.15 -1.68
C LEU A 244 12.88 6.94 -2.61
N GLU A 245 14.04 6.31 -2.81
CA GLU A 245 14.21 5.18 -3.71
C GLU A 245 14.40 3.85 -2.98
N SER A 246 13.74 2.81 -3.50
CA SER A 246 13.84 1.45 -3.01
C SER A 246 14.22 0.51 -4.16
N PRO A 247 15.36 -0.21 -4.10
CA PRO A 247 15.70 -1.25 -5.05
C PRO A 247 14.85 -2.51 -4.79
N ASP A 248 13.55 -2.39 -5.10
CA ASP A 248 12.54 -3.38 -4.72
C ASP A 248 12.69 -4.68 -5.51
N THR A 249 13.26 -5.69 -4.86
CA THR A 249 13.63 -6.97 -5.50
C THR A 249 12.46 -7.73 -6.13
N ILE A 250 11.22 -7.49 -5.68
CA ILE A 250 10.02 -8.15 -6.20
C ILE A 250 9.60 -7.47 -7.50
N LEU A 251 9.34 -6.16 -7.45
CA LEU A 251 8.94 -5.40 -8.63
C LEU A 251 10.05 -5.40 -9.69
N CYS A 252 11.31 -5.22 -9.31
CA CYS A 252 12.45 -5.25 -10.24
C CYS A 252 12.59 -6.57 -11.03
N ARG A 253 12.20 -7.70 -10.44
CA ARG A 253 12.15 -9.02 -11.10
C ARG A 253 10.88 -9.21 -11.92
N ALA A 254 9.74 -8.74 -11.41
CA ALA A 254 8.47 -8.78 -12.13
C ALA A 254 8.43 -7.83 -13.35
N THR A 255 9.28 -6.82 -13.37
CA THR A 255 9.40 -5.84 -14.47
C THR A 255 10.79 -5.84 -15.13
N ASP A 256 11.52 -6.95 -15.08
CA ASP A 256 12.85 -7.06 -15.71
C ASP A 256 12.73 -6.98 -17.25
N PRO A 257 13.38 -6.02 -17.93
CA PRO A 257 13.19 -5.79 -19.35
C PRO A 257 13.77 -6.92 -20.24
N ALA A 258 14.65 -7.77 -19.70
CA ALA A 258 15.24 -8.89 -20.42
C ALA A 258 14.60 -10.24 -20.03
N ASN A 259 14.21 -10.41 -18.77
CA ASN A 259 13.69 -11.67 -18.24
C ASN A 259 12.72 -11.45 -17.06
N ALA A 260 11.63 -10.73 -17.30
CA ALA A 260 10.54 -10.58 -16.33
C ALA A 260 9.98 -11.95 -15.91
N VAL A 261 9.88 -12.19 -14.60
CA VAL A 261 9.37 -13.46 -14.04
C VAL A 261 8.23 -13.20 -13.07
N ALA A 262 7.29 -14.16 -12.95
CA ALA A 262 6.26 -14.08 -11.93
C ALA A 262 6.86 -14.22 -10.52
N VAL A 263 6.53 -13.31 -9.61
CA VAL A 263 7.04 -13.29 -8.22
C VAL A 263 5.91 -13.06 -7.24
N THR A 264 5.94 -13.74 -6.10
CA THR A 264 5.02 -13.51 -4.98
C THR A 264 5.71 -12.67 -3.90
N SER A 265 5.06 -11.60 -3.41
CA SER A 265 5.56 -10.81 -2.29
C SER A 265 5.52 -11.59 -0.98
N PRO A 266 6.21 -11.13 0.08
CA PRO A 266 6.11 -11.74 1.40
C PRO A 266 4.69 -11.72 2.00
N SER A 267 3.86 -10.76 1.60
CA SER A 267 2.44 -10.66 1.99
C SER A 267 1.52 -11.61 1.22
N GLY A 268 1.94 -12.09 0.04
CA GLY A 268 1.21 -13.09 -0.75
C GLY A 268 0.65 -12.59 -2.09
N MET A 269 0.77 -11.30 -2.42
CA MET A 269 0.37 -10.76 -3.72
C MET A 269 1.26 -11.35 -4.83
N VAL A 270 0.66 -11.75 -5.95
CA VAL A 270 1.36 -12.30 -7.12
C VAL A 270 1.49 -11.23 -8.20
N PHE A 271 2.73 -10.96 -8.58
CA PHE A 271 3.13 -10.06 -9.65
C PHE A 271 3.49 -10.91 -10.88
N ASP A 272 2.57 -11.04 -11.85
CA ASP A 272 2.76 -11.86 -13.05
C ASP A 272 2.85 -10.99 -14.32
N PRO A 273 4.04 -10.81 -14.92
CA PRO A 273 4.22 -9.99 -16.13
C PRO A 273 3.52 -10.54 -17.38
N ALA A 274 3.07 -11.80 -17.38
CA ALA A 274 2.29 -12.35 -18.49
C ALA A 274 0.81 -11.92 -18.45
N LEU A 275 0.34 -11.41 -17.30
CA LEU A 275 -1.07 -11.07 -17.05
C LEU A 275 -1.28 -9.61 -16.66
N ASP A 276 -0.31 -8.98 -16.00
CA ASP A 276 -0.45 -7.70 -15.33
C ASP A 276 0.62 -6.69 -15.77
N SER A 277 0.20 -5.45 -16.00
CA SER A 277 1.09 -4.32 -16.24
C SER A 277 1.43 -3.66 -14.90
N MET A 278 2.72 -3.39 -14.69
CA MET A 278 3.31 -2.95 -13.42
C MET A 278 4.37 -1.89 -13.69
N VAL A 279 4.52 -0.92 -12.77
CA VAL A 279 5.57 0.09 -12.80
C VAL A 279 6.88 -0.48 -12.28
N ARG A 280 7.95 -0.36 -13.08
CA ARG A 280 9.32 -0.69 -12.66
C ARG A 280 9.82 0.35 -11.63
N PRO A 281 10.46 -0.05 -10.53
CA PRO A 281 11.10 0.88 -9.60
C PRO A 281 12.20 1.70 -10.31
N PRO A 282 12.51 2.93 -9.85
CA PRO A 282 13.52 3.78 -10.49
C PRO A 282 14.93 3.18 -10.42
N VAL A 283 15.21 2.41 -9.36
CA VAL A 283 16.46 1.67 -9.13
C VAL A 283 16.16 0.22 -8.79
N CYS A 284 17.09 -0.68 -9.10
CA CYS A 284 16.99 -2.11 -8.85
C CYS A 284 18.26 -2.72 -8.22
N ASP A 285 19.35 -1.98 -8.10
CA ASP A 285 20.51 -2.31 -7.27
C ASP A 285 20.71 -1.31 -6.11
N ARG A 286 21.40 -1.75 -5.06
CA ARG A 286 21.68 -0.94 -3.86
C ARG A 286 22.76 0.13 -4.07
N SER A 287 23.46 0.11 -5.20
CA SER A 287 24.47 1.09 -5.61
C SER A 287 23.98 2.05 -6.69
N GLU A 288 22.74 1.88 -7.17
CA GLU A 288 22.11 2.81 -8.11
C GLU A 288 21.54 4.03 -7.36
N ASP A 289 21.67 5.18 -8.03
CA ASP A 289 21.18 6.50 -7.66
C ASP A 289 20.32 6.96 -8.86
N GLY A 290 19.00 6.88 -8.72
CA GLY A 290 18.04 7.05 -9.82
C GLY A 290 17.61 8.51 -10.06
N ASP A 291 17.89 9.43 -9.13
CA ASP A 291 17.70 10.88 -9.32
C ASP A 291 18.97 11.73 -9.17
N PHE A 292 20.14 11.10 -9.09
CA PHE A 292 21.48 11.70 -9.12
C PHE A 292 21.75 12.63 -7.92
N ASP A 293 21.19 12.29 -6.76
CA ASP A 293 21.27 13.09 -5.54
C ASP A 293 22.47 12.75 -4.63
N LEU A 294 23.24 11.73 -5.00
CA LEU A 294 24.37 11.12 -4.29
C LEU A 294 24.00 10.26 -3.07
N ALA A 295 22.73 9.92 -2.88
CA ALA A 295 22.27 8.89 -1.97
C ALA A 295 21.94 7.59 -2.72
N VAL A 296 22.15 6.46 -2.06
CA VAL A 296 21.92 5.12 -2.61
C VAL A 296 21.37 4.21 -1.52
N ASN A 297 20.54 3.23 -1.89
CA ASN A 297 19.89 2.30 -0.95
C ASN A 297 19.17 3.07 0.19
N GLU A 298 18.36 4.05 -0.19
CA GLU A 298 17.67 4.94 0.75
C GLU A 298 16.62 4.17 1.58
N ILE A 299 15.84 3.33 0.89
CA ILE A 299 14.86 2.41 1.47
C ILE A 299 15.29 0.97 1.21
N ASP A 300 15.70 0.25 2.26
CA ASP A 300 15.94 -1.20 2.17
C ASP A 300 14.61 -1.93 1.88
N PRO A 301 14.56 -2.91 0.96
CA PRO A 301 13.33 -3.66 0.64
C PRO A 301 12.62 -4.31 1.84
N ALA A 302 13.32 -4.57 2.95
CA ALA A 302 12.69 -5.00 4.20
C ALA A 302 11.68 -4.00 4.76
N VAL A 303 11.88 -2.70 4.50
CA VAL A 303 10.94 -1.62 4.87
C VAL A 303 9.64 -1.78 4.07
N VAL A 304 9.74 -1.99 2.76
CA VAL A 304 8.61 -2.23 1.87
C VAL A 304 7.84 -3.48 2.31
N ASP A 305 8.53 -4.59 2.56
CA ASP A 305 7.90 -5.84 3.04
C ASP A 305 7.11 -5.65 4.34
N HIS A 306 7.68 -4.94 5.31
CA HIS A 306 7.01 -4.68 6.58
C HIS A 306 5.84 -3.71 6.46
N MET A 307 5.86 -2.78 5.50
CA MET A 307 4.78 -1.84 5.24
C MET A 307 3.65 -2.47 4.42
N GLU A 308 3.97 -3.25 3.38
CA GLU A 308 3.01 -4.04 2.60
C GLU A 308 2.26 -5.02 3.51
N PHE A 309 2.92 -5.65 4.48
CA PHE A 309 2.30 -6.55 5.44
C PHE A 309 1.51 -5.86 6.57
N TYR A 310 1.51 -4.52 6.62
CA TYR A 310 0.87 -3.74 7.69
C TYR A 310 -0.40 -3.00 7.25
N CYS A 311 -0.50 -2.61 5.97
CA CYS A 311 -1.61 -1.84 5.39
C CYS A 311 -2.81 -2.72 4.96
#